data_AF-A0A3P1W3D1-F1
#
_entry.id   AF-A0A3P1W3D1-F1
#
_cell.length_a   1.000
_cell.length_b   1.000
_cell.length_c   1.000
_cell.angle_alpha   90.00
_cell.angle_beta   90.00
_cell.angle_gamma   90.00
#
_symmetry.space_group_name_H-M   'P 1'
#
loop_
_entity.id
_entity.type
_entity.pdbx_description
1 polymer ?
#
loop_
_entity_poly.entity_id
_entity_poly.type
_entity_poly.pdbx_seq_one_letter_code
_entity_poly.pdbx_strand_id
1 'polypeptide(L)' 'MFPDDWSVDKIKWEVQGAWNSSKFEIEDTKRGIGWNGISPSGIKIEGHLNNKGTRAYPVYEGEN' A
#
# COMPACT_ATOMS: atom_id res chain seq x y z
N MET A 1 3.80 -8.42 5.24
CA MET A 1 5.04 -8.17 4.47
C MET A 1 4.74 -8.54 3.02
N PHE A 2 5.38 -7.89 2.03
CA PHE A 2 5.19 -8.28 0.63
C PHE A 2 5.64 -9.72 0.39
N PRO A 3 5.11 -10.42 -0.62
CA PRO A 3 5.51 -11.79 -0.92
C PRO A 3 7.03 -11.87 -1.16
N ASP A 4 7.68 -12.89 -0.60
CA ASP A 4 9.15 -13.03 -0.66
C ASP A 4 9.67 -13.27 -2.09
N ASP A 5 8.82 -13.74 -3.00
CA ASP A 5 9.11 -13.92 -4.42
C ASP A 5 9.08 -12.61 -5.22
N TRP A 6 8.61 -11.50 -4.63
CA TRP A 6 8.57 -10.22 -5.31
C TRP A 6 9.92 -9.50 -5.26
N SER A 7 10.41 -9.11 -6.44
CA SER A 7 11.55 -8.21 -6.53
C SER A 7 11.20 -6.82 -5.97
N VAL A 8 12.23 -6.09 -5.52
CA VAL A 8 12.07 -4.70 -5.06
C VAL A 8 11.39 -3.82 -6.12
N ASP A 9 11.70 -4.04 -7.39
CA ASP A 9 11.08 -3.29 -8.49
C ASP A 9 9.60 -3.63 -8.67
N LYS A 10 9.24 -4.90 -8.51
CA LYS A 10 7.83 -5.33 -8.49
C LYS A 10 7.08 -4.68 -7.33
N ILE A 11 7.64 -4.68 -6.13
CA ILE A 11 7.03 -4.02 -4.96
C ILE A 11 6.80 -2.53 -5.24
N LYS A 12 7.79 -1.82 -5.81
CA LYS A 12 7.65 -0.41 -6.18
C LYS A 12 6.55 -0.20 -7.21
N TRP A 13 6.50 -1.02 -8.25
CA TRP A 13 5.48 -0.96 -9.28
C TRP A 13 4.07 -1.11 -8.71
N GLU A 14 3.89 -2.07 -7.80
CA GLU A 14 2.59 -2.37 -7.17
C GLU A 14 2.16 -1.24 -6.23
N VAL A 15 3.10 -0.71 -5.43
CA VAL A 15 2.86 0.45 -4.55
C VAL A 15 2.52 1.71 -5.38
N GLN A 16 3.22 1.96 -6.47
CA GLN A 16 2.92 3.08 -7.37
C GLN A 16 1.57 2.91 -8.06
N GLY A 17 1.23 1.71 -8.47
CA GLY A 17 -0.08 1.42 -9.06
C GLY A 17 -1.21 1.57 -8.05
N ALA A 18 -1.00 1.18 -6.79
CA ALA A 18 -1.96 1.42 -5.72
C ALA A 18 -2.15 2.92 -5.40
N TRP A 19 -1.06 3.69 -5.42
CA TRP A 19 -1.10 5.14 -5.24
C TRP A 19 -1.86 5.87 -6.35
N ASN A 20 -1.72 5.41 -7.59
CA ASN A 20 -2.43 5.95 -8.75
C ASN A 20 -3.78 5.26 -9.03
N SER A 21 -4.26 4.43 -8.10
CA SER A 21 -5.49 3.66 -8.27
C SER A 21 -6.71 4.57 -8.22
N SER A 22 -7.76 4.21 -8.98
CA SER A 22 -9.08 4.85 -8.83
C SER A 22 -9.75 4.55 -7.48
N LYS A 23 -9.23 3.56 -6.77
CA LYS A 23 -9.64 3.13 -5.42
C LYS A 23 -8.70 3.70 -4.35
N PHE A 24 -7.93 4.73 -4.68
CA PHE A 24 -7.04 5.39 -3.74
C PHE A 24 -7.85 6.23 -2.75
N GLU A 25 -7.57 6.03 -1.46
CA GLU A 25 -8.23 6.67 -0.34
C GLU A 25 -7.17 7.21 0.62
N ILE A 26 -7.46 8.37 1.21
CA ILE A 26 -6.63 9.00 2.24
C ILE A 26 -7.46 9.15 3.51
N GLU A 27 -6.87 8.84 4.66
CA GLU A 27 -7.50 9.00 5.97
C GLU A 27 -6.54 9.69 6.95
N ASP A 28 -7.06 10.68 7.69
CA ASP A 28 -6.32 11.29 8.79
C ASP A 28 -6.36 10.37 10.02
N THR A 29 -5.22 9.79 10.36
CA THR A 29 -5.08 8.92 11.53
C THR A 29 -4.42 9.66 12.68
N LYS A 30 -4.58 9.16 13.92
CA LYS A 30 -3.85 9.67 15.10
C LYS A 30 -2.31 9.62 14.94
N ARG A 31 -1.79 8.91 13.94
CA ARG A 31 -0.35 8.71 13.66
C ARG A 31 0.13 9.47 12.41
N GLY A 32 -0.72 10.31 11.80
CA GLY A 32 -0.44 11.03 10.55
C GLY A 32 -1.42 10.65 9.44
N ILE A 33 -1.07 10.96 8.19
CA ILE A 33 -1.92 10.67 7.04
C ILE A 33 -1.74 9.21 6.63
N GLY A 34 -2.78 8.40 6.81
CA GLY A 34 -2.90 7.07 6.24
C GLY A 34 -3.41 7.15 4.80
N TRP A 35 -3.02 6.20 3.96
CA TRP A 35 -3.58 6.02 2.64
C TRP A 35 -3.77 4.54 2.35
N ASN A 36 -4.73 4.22 1.49
CA ASN A 36 -4.93 2.88 0.99
C ASN A 36 -5.26 2.91 -0.50
N GLY A 37 -4.97 1.83 -1.22
CA GLY A 37 -5.27 1.72 -2.63
C GLY A 37 -5.13 0.30 -3.14
N ILE A 38 -5.72 0.02 -4.31
CA ILE A 38 -5.66 -1.30 -4.94
C ILE A 38 -4.60 -1.27 -6.03
N SER A 39 -3.58 -2.12 -5.87
CA SER A 39 -2.50 -2.32 -6.83
C SER A 39 -2.99 -2.95 -8.14
N PRO A 40 -2.20 -2.90 -9.24
CA PRO A 40 -2.57 -3.50 -10.52
C PRO A 40 -2.81 -5.01 -10.43
N SER A 41 -2.11 -5.71 -9.52
CA SER A 41 -2.34 -7.13 -9.24
C SER A 41 -3.58 -7.40 -8.37
N GLY A 42 -4.38 -6.38 -8.04
CA GLY A 42 -5.60 -6.51 -7.24
C GLY A 42 -5.35 -6.59 -5.73
N ILE A 43 -4.10 -6.44 -5.28
CA ILE A 43 -3.76 -6.46 -3.85
C ILE A 43 -4.02 -5.09 -3.26
N LYS A 44 -4.75 -5.04 -2.14
CA LYS A 44 -4.88 -3.81 -1.35
C LYS A 44 -3.55 -3.49 -0.66
N ILE A 45 -3.10 -2.26 -0.82
CA ILE A 45 -1.90 -1.73 -0.18
C ILE A 45 -2.32 -0.58 0.71
N GLU A 46 -1.85 -0.61 1.95
CA GLU A 46 -1.99 0.47 2.90
C GLU A 46 -0.63 1.11 3.15
N GLY A 47 -0.63 2.41 3.39
CA GLY A 47 0.57 3.12 3.77
C GLY A 47 0.30 4.30 4.69
N HIS A 48 1.37 4.77 5.31
CA HIS A 48 1.34 5.92 6.19
C HIS A 48 2.40 6.92 5.75
N LEU A 49 1.98 8.16 5.53
CA LEU A 49 2.84 9.31 5.41
C LEU A 49 3.14 9.81 6.82
N ASN A 50 4.38 9.60 7.26
CA ASN A 50 4.87 10.20 8.49
C ASN A 50 6.14 11.01 8.20
N ASN A 51 6.56 11.85 9.15
CA ASN A 51 7.76 12.68 9.04
C ASN A 51 9.07 11.89 8.88
N LYS A 52 9.05 10.55 8.99
CA LYS A 52 10.20 9.64 8.84
C LYS A 52 10.17 8.83 7.54
N GLY A 53 9.25 9.14 6.62
CA GLY A 53 9.13 8.53 5.31
C GLY A 53 7.80 7.82 5.08
N THR A 54 7.57 7.42 3.82
CA THR A 54 6.39 6.66 3.42
C THR A 54 6.63 5.18 3.71
N ARG A 55 5.78 4.59 4.56
CA ARG A 55 5.77 3.14 4.77
C ARG A 55 4.54 2.58 4.09
N ALA A 56 4.70 1.58 3.23
CA ALA A 56 3.62 0.87 2.56
C ALA A 56 3.72 -0.63 2.87
N TYR A 57 2.58 -1.29 3.04
CA TYR A 57 2.47 -2.71 3.31
C TYR A 57 1.23 -3.29 2.61
N PRO A 58 1.30 -4.54 2.13
CA PRO A 58 0.14 -5.21 1.57
C PRO A 58 -0.84 -5.59 2.69
N VAL A 59 -2.13 -5.48 2.39
CA VAL A 59 -3.23 -5.96 3.21
C VAL A 59 -3.71 -7.27 2.61
N TYR A 60 -3.50 -8.35 3.35
CA TYR A 60 -4.11 -9.64 3.02
C TYR A 60 -5.41 -9.70 3.80
N GLU A 61 -6.55 -9.61 3.11
CA GLU A 61 -7.79 -10.12 3.69
C GLU A 61 -7.60 -11.63 3.83
N GLY A 62 -7.30 -12.08 5.04
CA GLY A 62 -7.20 -13.51 5.32
C GLY A 62 -8.53 -14.14 4.96
N GLU A 63 -8.50 -15.16 4.09
CA GLU A 63 -9.58 -16.12 3.95
C GLU A 63 -9.93 -16.62 5.36
N ASN A 64 -11.14 -16.30 5.83
CA ASN A 64 -11.81 -16.99 6.92
C ASN A 64 -12.85 -17.92 6.32
#